data_AF-A0A5N5TB87-F1
#
_entry.id   AF-A0A5N5TB87-F1
#
_cell.length_a   1.000
_cell.length_b   1.000
_cell.length_c   1.000
_cell.angle_alpha   90.00
_cell.angle_beta   90.00
_cell.angle_gamma   90.00
#
_symmetry.space_group_name_H-M   'P 1'
#
loop_
_entity.id
_entity.type
_entity.pdbx_description
1 polymer ?
#
loop_
_entity_poly.entity_id
_entity_poly.type
_entity_poly.pdbx_seq_one_letter_code
_entity_poly.pdbx_strand_id
1 'polypeptide(L)'
;MKKSDSASLNVPLKKETFAIEMTEKRKRKTQQCIYCQNHGEDVIKKDHVCPYRDCECLLCDLLRKAQKTMRQQQRIWRDQKNILKQIYGTSFDFNSIS
;
A
#
# COMPACT_ATOMS: atom_id res chain seq x y z
N MET A 1 -25.29 37.45 -42.95
CA MET A 1 -24.10 37.97 -42.25
C MET A 1 -24.35 37.99 -40.76
N LYS A 2 -23.59 37.19 -40.01
CA LYS A 2 -23.02 37.47 -38.68
C LYS A 2 -22.30 36.18 -38.26
N LYS A 3 -20.97 36.22 -38.44
CA LYS A 3 -20.02 35.19 -38.01
C LYS A 3 -20.02 35.18 -36.48
N SER A 4 -20.09 34.00 -35.87
CA SER A 4 -19.81 33.81 -34.45
C SER A 4 -18.45 33.14 -34.35
N ASP A 5 -17.46 33.94 -33.96
CA ASP A 5 -16.06 33.54 -33.87
C ASP A 5 -15.85 32.53 -32.74
N SER A 6 -15.18 31.44 -33.06
CA SER A 6 -14.68 30.43 -32.12
C SER A 6 -13.53 31.03 -31.32
N ALA A 7 -13.82 31.49 -30.10
CA ALA A 7 -12.80 31.88 -29.13
C ALA A 7 -12.10 30.62 -28.59
N SER A 8 -10.93 30.30 -29.14
CA SER A 8 -9.96 29.40 -28.51
C SER A 8 -9.60 29.95 -27.12
N LEU A 9 -10.16 29.34 -26.09
CA LEU A 9 -9.76 29.58 -24.70
C LEU A 9 -8.39 28.92 -24.48
N ASN A 10 -7.32 29.70 -24.68
CA ASN A 10 -5.99 29.39 -24.17
C ASN A 10 -6.02 29.46 -22.64
N VAL A 11 -6.17 28.31 -21.99
CA VAL A 11 -6.04 28.20 -20.53
C VAL A 11 -4.54 28.13 -20.18
N PRO A 12 -4.00 29.08 -19.39
CA PRO A 12 -2.60 29.03 -19.00
C PRO A 12 -2.34 27.86 -18.05
N LEU A 13 -1.36 27.02 -18.40
CA LEU A 13 -0.84 25.95 -17.56
C LEU A 13 -0.17 26.58 -16.33
N LYS A 14 -0.90 26.71 -15.22
CA LYS A 14 -0.34 27.20 -13.96
C LYS A 14 0.62 26.14 -13.39
N LYS A 15 1.91 26.35 -13.65
CA LYS A 15 3.01 25.74 -12.91
C LYS A 15 3.03 26.37 -11.52
N GLU A 16 2.12 25.94 -10.64
CA GLU A 16 2.19 26.30 -9.24
C GLU A 16 3.16 25.35 -8.56
N THR A 17 4.29 25.93 -8.15
CA THR A 17 5.35 25.35 -7.35
C THR A 17 4.76 24.76 -6.06
N PHE A 18 4.55 23.46 -6.03
CA PHE A 18 4.31 22.75 -4.78
C PHE A 18 5.65 22.58 -4.09
N ALA A 19 6.04 23.58 -3.30
CA ALA A 19 7.05 23.39 -2.27
C ALA A 19 6.53 22.27 -1.36
N ILE A 20 7.10 21.07 -1.51
CA ILE A 20 6.78 19.95 -0.64
C ILE A 20 7.35 20.31 0.73
N GLU A 21 6.48 20.69 1.66
CA GLU A 21 6.81 20.82 3.07
C GLU A 21 7.39 19.49 3.56
N MET A 22 8.71 19.49 3.68
CA MET A 22 9.47 18.47 4.39
C MET A 22 9.32 18.75 5.88
N THR A 23 8.41 18.03 6.55
CA THR A 23 8.56 17.46 7.92
C THR A 23 7.22 17.11 8.57
N GLU A 24 6.45 16.20 7.99
CA GLU A 24 5.40 15.52 8.74
C GLU A 24 5.70 14.02 8.80
N LYS A 25 6.08 13.54 9.99
CA LYS A 25 6.31 12.12 10.24
C LYS A 25 5.03 11.38 9.87
N ARG A 26 5.05 10.64 8.75
CA ARG A 26 3.91 9.88 8.23
C ARG A 26 3.31 9.04 9.35
N LYS A 27 2.15 9.45 9.89
CA LYS A 27 1.48 8.70 10.97
C LYS A 27 1.18 7.29 10.45
N ARG A 28 1.62 6.26 11.19
CA ARG A 28 1.35 4.86 10.81
C ARG A 28 -0.15 4.66 10.80
N LYS A 29 -0.71 4.35 9.62
CA LYS A 29 -2.16 4.09 9.47
C LYS A 29 -2.55 2.90 10.35
N THR A 30 -3.59 3.07 11.15
CA THR A 30 -4.21 1.99 11.93
C THR A 30 -4.72 0.91 10.97
N GLN A 31 -4.40 -0.34 11.28
CA GLN A 31 -4.80 -1.48 10.44
C GLN A 31 -6.21 -1.91 10.80
N GLN A 32 -7.06 -2.10 9.80
CA GLN A 32 -8.40 -2.67 9.98
C GLN A 32 -8.34 -4.21 9.98
N CYS A 33 -9.33 -4.84 10.59
CA CYS A 33 -9.49 -6.28 10.56
C CYS A 33 -10.07 -6.72 9.22
N ILE A 34 -9.26 -7.38 8.39
CA ILE A 34 -9.71 -7.83 7.06
C ILE A 34 -10.84 -8.87 7.17
N TYR A 35 -10.87 -9.68 8.24
CA TYR A 35 -11.96 -10.63 8.46
C TYR A 35 -13.29 -9.90 8.69
N CYS A 36 -13.35 -8.93 9.61
CA CYS A 36 -14.54 -8.08 9.81
C CYS A 36 -14.91 -7.31 8.53
N GLN A 37 -13.92 -6.80 7.80
CA GLN A 37 -14.15 -6.07 6.56
C GLN A 37 -14.81 -6.95 5.48
N ASN A 38 -14.43 -8.23 5.38
CA ASN A 38 -15.07 -9.19 4.47
C ASN A 38 -16.57 -9.40 4.79
N HIS A 39 -17.00 -9.07 6.01
CA HIS A 39 -18.39 -9.13 6.47
C HIS A 39 -19.08 -7.77 6.55
N GLY A 40 -18.45 -6.70 6.06
CA GLY A 40 -19.00 -5.35 6.02
C GLY A 40 -18.78 -4.52 7.28
N GLU A 41 -17.91 -4.97 8.19
CA GLU A 41 -17.61 -4.27 9.44
C GLU A 41 -16.22 -3.63 9.44
N ASP A 42 -16.14 -2.33 9.73
CA ASP A 42 -14.88 -1.59 9.86
C ASP A 42 -14.39 -1.56 11.31
N VAL A 43 -13.67 -2.62 11.71
CA VAL A 43 -13.12 -2.77 13.07
C VAL A 43 -11.60 -2.66 13.07
N ILE A 44 -11.05 -1.85 13.98
CA ILE A 44 -9.61 -1.71 14.16
C ILE A 44 -9.00 -3.05 14.58
N LYS A 45 -7.96 -3.50 13.89
CA LYS A 45 -7.31 -4.79 14.15
C LYS A 45 -6.70 -4.88 15.54
N LYS A 46 -6.20 -3.77 16.07
CA LYS A 46 -5.50 -3.70 17.34
C LYS A 46 -6.45 -4.11 18.48
N ASP A 47 -6.04 -5.11 19.26
CA ASP A 47 -6.65 -5.56 20.53
C ASP A 47 -8.14 -5.98 20.47
N HIS A 48 -8.73 -6.21 19.29
CA HIS A 48 -10.10 -6.75 19.19
C HIS A 48 -10.10 -8.29 19.15
N VAL A 49 -11.19 -8.88 19.64
CA VAL A 49 -11.48 -10.31 19.50
C VAL A 49 -12.37 -10.49 18.27
N CYS A 50 -11.83 -11.08 17.20
CA CYS A 50 -12.55 -11.18 15.93
C CYS A 50 -13.63 -12.27 15.99
N PRO A 51 -14.92 -11.96 15.76
CA PRO A 51 -15.97 -12.97 15.72
C PRO A 51 -15.85 -13.88 14.49
N TYR A 52 -15.20 -13.39 13.42
CA TYR A 52 -15.03 -14.11 12.16
C TYR A 52 -13.67 -14.82 12.03
N ARG A 53 -12.91 -14.95 13.12
CA ARG A 53 -11.58 -15.56 13.13
C ARG A 53 -11.56 -16.94 12.47
N ASP A 54 -12.58 -17.72 12.78
CA ASP A 54 -12.73 -19.11 12.33
C ASP A 54 -13.86 -19.25 11.28
N CYS A 55 -14.30 -18.15 10.64
CA CYS A 55 -15.33 -18.18 9.59
C CYS A 55 -14.83 -18.86 8.31
N GLU A 56 -15.58 -19.80 7.75
CA GLU A 56 -15.22 -20.56 6.53
C GLU A 56 -15.93 -20.04 5.26
N CYS A 57 -16.32 -18.76 5.24
CA CYS A 57 -16.88 -18.17 4.02
C CYS A 57 -15.79 -18.06 2.93
N LEU A 58 -16.22 -18.01 1.66
CA LEU A 58 -15.33 -17.96 0.51
C LEU A 58 -14.26 -16.85 0.62
N LEU A 59 -14.65 -15.65 1.06
CA LEU A 59 -13.73 -14.51 1.21
C LEU A 59 -12.68 -14.75 2.30
N CYS A 60 -13.09 -15.30 3.44
CA CYS A 60 -12.19 -15.61 4.55
C CYS A 60 -11.23 -16.77 4.20
N ASP A 61 -11.69 -17.77 3.47
CA ASP A 61 -10.84 -18.85 2.98
C ASP A 61 -9.81 -18.38 1.95
N LEU A 62 -10.22 -17.52 1.01
CA LEU A 62 -9.30 -16.87 0.08
C LEU A 62 -8.25 -16.03 0.82
N LEU A 63 -8.67 -15.27 1.84
CA LEU A 63 -7.78 -14.49 2.69
C LEU A 63 -6.75 -15.39 3.41
N ARG A 64 -7.15 -16.52 3.98
CA ARG A 64 -6.22 -17.47 4.63
C ARG A 64 -5.17 -17.98 3.65
N LYS A 65 -5.58 -18.36 2.43
CA LYS A 65 -4.66 -18.82 1.38
C LYS A 65 -3.68 -17.71 0.98
N ALA A 66 -4.18 -16.50 0.75
CA ALA A 66 -3.35 -15.34 0.43
C ALA A 66 -2.33 -15.02 1.53
N GLN A 67 -2.76 -15.03 2.80
CA GLN A 67 -1.87 -14.81 3.95
C GLN A 67 -0.79 -15.89 4.07
N LYS A 68 -1.11 -17.16 3.75
CA LYS A 68 -0.13 -18.25 3.71
C LYS A 68 0.95 -17.98 2.65
N THR A 69 0.53 -17.61 1.44
CA THR A 69 1.44 -17.24 0.35
C THR A 69 2.32 -16.05 0.72
N MET A 70 1.74 -14.98 1.25
CA MET A 70 2.46 -13.76 1.63
C MET A 70 3.51 -14.05 2.73
N ARG A 71 3.19 -14.88 3.72
CA ARG A 71 4.17 -15.29 4.75
C ARG A 71 5.36 -16.02 4.13
N GLN A 72 5.12 -16.91 3.17
CA GLN A 72 6.18 -17.62 2.47
C GLN A 72 7.07 -16.67 1.65
N GLN A 73 6.45 -15.76 0.88
CA GLN A 73 7.18 -14.75 0.10
C GLN A 73 8.02 -13.85 1.01
N GLN A 74 7.46 -13.37 2.12
CA GLN A 74 8.18 -12.53 3.09
C GLN A 74 9.37 -13.27 3.70
N ARG A 75 9.25 -14.57 3.98
CA ARG A 75 10.36 -15.39 4.48
C ARG A 75 11.50 -15.42 3.46
N ILE A 76 11.20 -15.84 2.23
CA ILE A 76 12.20 -15.92 1.14
C ILE A 76 12.88 -14.56 0.95
N TRP A 77 12.11 -13.48 0.90
CA TRP A 77 12.66 -12.13 0.71
C TRP A 77 13.58 -11.69 1.86
N ARG A 78 13.22 -11.99 3.11
CA ARG A 78 14.10 -11.71 4.27
C ARG A 78 15.39 -12.52 4.21
N ASP A 79 15.29 -13.80 3.84
CA ASP A 79 16.44 -14.68 3.71
C ASP A 79 17.39 -14.19 2.60
N GLN A 80 16.86 -13.88 1.42
CA GLN A 80 17.61 -13.26 0.31
C GLN A 80 18.28 -11.95 0.74
N LYS A 81 17.53 -11.07 1.41
CA LYS A 81 18.07 -9.80 1.91
C LYS A 81 19.21 -9.99 2.91
N ASN A 82 19.12 -11.00 3.77
CA ASN A 82 20.17 -11.32 4.74
C ASN A 82 21.41 -11.89 4.05
N ILE A 83 21.25 -12.78 3.06
CA ILE A 83 22.35 -13.34 2.26
C ILE A 83 23.10 -12.20 1.55
N LEU A 84 22.38 -11.30 0.88
CA LEU A 84 23.03 -10.20 0.15
C LEU A 84 23.77 -9.24 1.09
N LYS A 85 23.23 -8.98 2.29
CA LYS A 85 23.95 -8.22 3.33
C LYS A 85 25.24 -8.91 3.79
N GLN A 86 25.27 -10.24 3.82
CA GLN A 86 26.49 -10.99 4.16
C GLN A 86 27.53 -10.91 3.05
N ILE A 87 27.11 -10.96 1.78
CA ILE A 87 28.01 -10.93 0.62
C ILE A 87 28.58 -9.52 0.39
N TYR A 88 27.72 -8.49 0.38
CA TYR A 88 28.08 -7.13 -0.04
C TYR A 88 28.23 -6.13 1.13
N GLY A 89 27.99 -6.57 2.37
CA GLY A 89 28.01 -5.69 3.54
C GLY A 89 26.78 -4.78 3.65
N THR A 90 26.79 -3.86 4.62
CA THR A 90 25.67 -2.95 4.89
C THR A 90 25.58 -1.75 3.95
N SER A 91 26.61 -1.50 3.13
CA SER A 91 26.71 -0.34 2.23
C SER A 91 26.12 -0.57 0.83
N PHE A 92 25.62 -1.78 0.55
CA PHE A 92 25.06 -2.10 -0.76
C PHE A 92 23.63 -1.57 -0.91
N ASP A 93 23.41 -0.66 -1.86
CA ASP A 93 22.07 -0.11 -2.15
C ASP A 93 21.27 -1.04 -3.07
N PHE A 94 20.33 -1.74 -2.47
CA PHE A 94 19.42 -2.68 -3.13
C PHE A 94 18.48 -2.03 -4.17
N ASN A 95 18.34 -0.71 -4.19
CA ASN A 95 17.50 -0.01 -5.18
C ASN A 95 18.22 0.25 -6.51
N SER A 96 19.50 -0.12 -6.62
CA SER A 96 20.31 0.08 -7.84
C SER A 96 20.15 -1.05 -8.89
N ILE A 97 19.42 -2.12 -8.56
CA ILE A 97 19.23 -3.31 -9.42
C ILE A 97 17.89 -3.28 -10.18
N SER A 98 17.06 -2.26 -9.95
CA SER A 98 15.72 -2.09 -10.55
C SER A 98 15.71 -1.03 -11.64
#